data_AF-A0A2N1US43-F1
#
_entry.id   AF-A0A2N1US43-F1
#
_cell.length_a   1.000
_cell.length_b   1.000
_cell.length_c   1.000
_cell.angle_alpha   90.00
_cell.angle_beta   90.00
_cell.angle_gamma   90.00
#
_symmetry.space_group_name_H-M   'P 1'
#
loop_
_entity.id
_entity.type
_entity.pdbx_description
1 polymer ?
#
loop_
_entity_poly.entity_id
_entity_poly.type
_entity_poly.pdbx_seq_one_letter_code
_entity_poly.pdbx_strand_id
1 'polypeptide(L)'
;MDLPALSQVSDSLFLPLLCRVIESRSAQPIIRDPQAEAIFEQLKPAFAAIDRPMYRQMLRGQLPRLMVVTVALRSRHFDRQAQTFAARHPEALIVNLGCGLDTRFQRLDDGKLNWLDLDYPEVIAL
;
A
#
# COMPACT_ATOMS: atom_id res chain seq x y z
N MET A 1 -9.43 8.86 -11.77
CA MET A 1 -8.19 9.38 -11.17
C MET A 1 -7.42 10.12 -12.25
N ASP A 2 -7.03 11.37 -11.98
CA ASP A 2 -6.45 12.28 -12.97
C ASP A 2 -4.92 12.13 -13.05
N LEU A 3 -4.39 11.83 -14.25
CA LEU A 3 -2.95 11.73 -14.56
C LEU A 3 -2.07 12.87 -14.00
N PRO A 4 -2.53 14.15 -13.96
CA PRO A 4 -1.81 15.24 -13.31
C PRO A 4 -1.44 14.99 -11.84
N ALA A 5 -2.32 14.40 -11.02
CA ALA A 5 -2.03 14.13 -9.61
C ALA A 5 -0.94 13.07 -9.44
N LEU A 6 -0.97 12.03 -10.29
CA LEU A 6 0.04 10.97 -10.34
C LEU A 6 1.43 11.48 -10.76
N SER A 7 1.50 12.56 -11.54
CA SER A 7 2.76 13.16 -11.97
C SER A 7 3.48 13.96 -10.87
N GLN A 8 2.75 14.36 -9.83
CA GLN A 8 3.23 15.17 -8.71
C GLN A 8 3.66 14.33 -7.51
N VAL A 9 3.20 13.09 -7.41
CA VAL A 9 3.57 12.17 -6.33
C VAL A 9 4.88 11.43 -6.61
N SER A 10 5.60 11.11 -5.53
CA SER A 10 6.91 10.47 -5.59
C SER A 10 6.85 9.01 -6.06
N ASP A 11 7.87 8.58 -6.82
CA ASP A 11 8.15 7.18 -7.16
C ASP A 11 8.16 6.24 -5.94
N SER A 12 8.50 6.77 -4.76
CA SER A 12 8.56 6.03 -3.51
C SER A 12 7.18 5.57 -3.00
N LEU A 13 6.08 6.12 -3.49
CA LEU A 13 4.71 5.76 -3.11
C LEU A 13 4.28 4.43 -3.74
N PHE A 14 4.78 4.12 -4.94
CA PHE A 14 4.36 2.94 -5.71
C PHE A 14 5.16 1.68 -5.37
N LEU A 15 6.42 1.83 -5.01
CA LEU A 15 7.25 0.67 -4.66
C LEU A 15 6.63 -0.17 -3.53
N PRO A 16 6.18 0.42 -2.41
CA PRO A 16 5.50 -0.34 -1.37
C PRO A 16 4.22 -1.01 -1.87
N LEU A 17 3.40 -0.33 -2.67
CA LEU A 17 2.17 -0.90 -3.25
C LEU A 17 2.49 -2.15 -4.06
N LEU A 18 3.41 -2.05 -5.02
CA LEU A 18 3.77 -3.15 -5.91
C LEU A 18 4.37 -4.33 -5.17
N CYS A 19 5.23 -4.09 -4.18
CA CYS A 19 5.73 -5.16 -3.33
C CYS A 19 4.59 -5.89 -2.61
N ARG A 20 3.58 -5.18 -2.08
CA ARG A 20 2.43 -5.81 -1.43
C ARG A 20 1.56 -6.59 -2.42
N VAL A 21 1.37 -6.09 -3.64
CA VAL A 21 0.65 -6.81 -4.73
C VAL A 21 1.36 -8.10 -5.11
N ILE A 22 2.68 -8.06 -5.35
CA ILE A 22 3.47 -9.25 -5.69
C ILE A 22 3.42 -10.27 -4.55
N GLU A 23 3.57 -9.81 -3.31
CA GLU A 23 3.50 -10.68 -2.15
C GLU A 23 2.11 -11.32 -1.98
N SER A 24 1.04 -10.53 -2.08
CA SER A 24 -0.36 -10.98 -1.93
C SER A 24 -0.72 -12.09 -2.93
N ARG A 25 -0.17 -12.01 -4.14
CA ARG A 25 -0.36 -12.99 -5.23
C ARG A 25 0.58 -14.20 -5.16
N SER A 26 1.52 -14.24 -4.20
CA SER A 26 2.45 -15.36 -4.08
C SER A 26 1.76 -16.64 -3.60
N ALA A 27 2.37 -17.80 -3.83
CA ALA A 27 1.81 -19.09 -3.44
C ALA A 27 1.67 -19.26 -1.91
N GLN A 28 2.54 -18.60 -1.13
CA GLN A 28 2.56 -18.64 0.34
C GLN A 28 2.78 -17.22 0.90
N PRO A 29 1.74 -16.37 0.87
CA PRO A 29 1.89 -14.96 1.16
C PRO A 29 2.13 -14.68 2.65
N ILE A 30 3.08 -13.81 2.95
CA ILE A 30 3.36 -13.20 4.26
C ILE A 30 2.20 -12.28 4.68
N ILE A 31 1.64 -11.54 3.72
CA ILE A 31 0.44 -10.72 3.87
C ILE A 31 -0.49 -10.94 2.67
N ARG A 32 -1.81 -10.86 2.89
CA ARG A 32 -2.81 -10.79 1.83
C ARG A 32 -3.38 -9.38 1.81
N ASP A 33 -3.36 -8.73 0.65
CA ASP A 33 -3.71 -7.33 0.51
C ASP A 33 -4.56 -7.10 -0.75
N PRO A 34 -5.83 -7.57 -0.74
CA PRO A 34 -6.71 -7.49 -1.91
C PRO A 34 -7.01 -6.04 -2.32
N GLN A 35 -7.02 -5.11 -1.36
CA GLN A 35 -7.21 -3.68 -1.65
C GLN A 35 -6.01 -3.11 -2.41
N ALA A 36 -4.77 -3.48 -2.05
CA ALA A 36 -3.60 -3.07 -2.85
C ALA A 36 -3.67 -3.61 -4.27
N GLU A 37 -4.14 -4.84 -4.47
CA GLU A 37 -4.36 -5.41 -5.80
C GLU A 37 -5.40 -4.61 -6.60
N ALA A 38 -6.53 -4.26 -5.97
CA ALA A 38 -7.58 -3.46 -6.60
C ALA A 38 -7.07 -2.07 -7.00
N ILE A 39 -6.36 -1.37 -6.10
CA ILE A 39 -5.74 -0.07 -6.37
C ILE A 39 -4.75 -0.20 -7.54
N PHE A 40 -3.91 -1.23 -7.55
CA PHE A 40 -2.95 -1.44 -8.63
C PHE A 40 -3.63 -1.61 -9.99
N GLU A 41 -4.69 -2.42 -10.10
CA GLU A 41 -5.39 -2.58 -11.38
C GLU A 41 -6.07 -1.28 -11.85
N GLN A 42 -6.57 -0.44 -10.93
CA GLN A 42 -7.13 0.87 -11.28
C GLN A 42 -6.07 1.85 -11.78
N LEU A 43 -4.87 1.81 -11.18
CA LEU A 43 -3.76 2.71 -11.53
C LEU A 43 -2.98 2.27 -12.76
N LYS A 44 -3.05 0.98 -13.12
CA LYS A 44 -2.29 0.36 -14.21
C LYS A 44 -2.38 1.10 -15.56
N PRO A 45 -3.56 1.60 -16.03
CA PRO A 45 -3.63 2.37 -17.27
C PRO A 45 -2.89 3.70 -17.19
N ALA A 46 -3.02 4.41 -16.05
CA ALA A 46 -2.34 5.68 -15.85
C ALA A 46 -0.82 5.49 -15.82
N PHE A 47 -0.33 4.38 -15.24
CA PHE A 47 1.09 4.05 -15.23
C PHE A 47 1.65 3.64 -16.59
N ALA A 48 0.88 2.94 -17.40
CA ALA A 48 1.32 2.57 -18.75
C ALA A 48 1.62 3.80 -19.62
N ALA A 49 1.00 4.94 -19.31
CA ALA A 49 1.22 6.22 -19.98
C ALA A 49 2.46 6.99 -19.48
N ILE A 50 3.04 6.61 -18.33
CA ILE A 50 4.21 7.29 -17.74
C ILE A 50 5.50 6.60 -18.23
N ASP A 51 6.30 7.28 -19.07
CA ASP A 51 7.59 6.77 -19.55
C ASP A 51 8.69 6.88 -18.48
N ARG A 52 8.62 6.04 -17.45
CA ARG A 52 9.66 5.94 -16.42
C ARG A 52 10.26 4.52 -16.36
N PRO A 53 11.59 4.34 -16.56
CA PRO A 53 12.23 3.02 -16.63
C PRO A 53 11.96 2.11 -15.43
N MET A 54 12.00 2.66 -14.21
CA MET A 54 11.75 1.92 -12.98
C MET A 54 10.33 1.30 -12.97
N TYR A 55 9.32 2.03 -13.46
CA TYR A 55 7.94 1.57 -13.54
C TYR A 55 7.75 0.46 -14.57
N ARG A 56 8.44 0.54 -15.71
CA ARG A 56 8.41 -0.56 -16.69
C ARG A 56 8.99 -1.84 -16.11
N GLN A 57 10.07 -1.75 -15.32
CA GLN A 57 10.64 -2.91 -14.64
C GLN A 57 9.68 -3.47 -13.58
N MET A 58 9.05 -2.59 -12.81
CA MET A 58 8.01 -2.93 -11.84
C MET A 58 6.79 -3.63 -12.46
N LEU A 59 6.24 -3.09 -13.55
CA LEU A 59 5.08 -3.65 -14.26
C LEU A 59 5.39 -5.04 -14.87
N ARG A 60 6.66 -5.33 -15.16
CA ARG A 60 7.12 -6.66 -15.59
C ARG A 60 7.29 -7.65 -14.43
N GLY A 61 6.97 -7.25 -13.20
CA GLY A 61 7.16 -8.09 -12.00
C GLY A 61 8.63 -8.32 -11.63
N GLN A 62 9.55 -7.49 -12.15
CA GLN A 62 11.00 -7.67 -11.97
C GLN A 62 11.55 -6.90 -10.76
N LEU A 63 10.91 -7.09 -9.60
CA LEU A 63 11.42 -6.55 -8.33
C LEU A 63 12.29 -7.60 -7.61
N PRO A 64 13.41 -7.20 -6.98
CA PRO A 64 14.23 -8.12 -6.19
C PRO A 64 13.39 -8.79 -5.10
N ARG A 65 13.45 -10.12 -5.00
CA ARG A 65 12.67 -10.88 -4.01
C ARG A 65 12.90 -10.41 -2.57
N LEU A 66 14.15 -10.07 -2.23
CA LEU A 66 14.49 -9.53 -0.91
C LEU A 66 13.68 -8.26 -0.60
N MET A 67 13.53 -7.36 -1.56
CA MET A 67 12.77 -6.12 -1.41
C MET A 67 11.28 -6.39 -1.16
N VAL A 68 10.68 -7.28 -1.94
CA VAL A 68 9.28 -7.71 -1.77
C VAL A 68 9.07 -8.25 -0.36
N VAL A 69 9.92 -9.20 0.06
CA VAL A 69 9.85 -9.82 1.39
C VAL A 69 10.07 -8.79 2.50
N THR A 70 11.03 -7.88 2.38
CA THR A 70 11.27 -6.83 3.39
C THR A 70 10.06 -5.91 3.55
N VAL A 71 9.43 -5.48 2.45
CA VAL A 71 8.23 -4.64 2.51
C VAL A 71 7.04 -5.41 3.11
N ALA A 72 6.89 -6.69 2.77
CA ALA A 72 5.85 -7.55 3.32
C ALA A 72 6.01 -7.76 4.84
N LEU A 73 7.24 -8.07 5.28
CA LEU A 73 7.56 -8.21 6.71
C LEU A 73 7.35 -6.91 7.47
N ARG A 74 7.74 -5.77 6.89
CA ARG A 74 7.47 -4.44 7.45
C ARG A 74 5.97 -4.21 7.60
N SER A 75 5.19 -4.54 6.57
CA SER A 75 3.72 -4.39 6.60
C SER A 75 3.12 -5.23 7.72
N ARG A 76 3.42 -6.55 7.75
CA ARG A 76 2.96 -7.47 8.80
C ARG A 76 3.38 -7.03 10.21
N HIS A 77 4.56 -6.45 10.36
CA HIS A 77 5.03 -5.95 11.65
C HIS A 77 4.13 -4.82 12.17
N PHE A 78 3.87 -3.80 11.33
CA PHE A 78 2.98 -2.70 11.70
C PHE A 78 1.52 -3.16 11.88
N ASP A 79 1.05 -4.10 11.06
CA ASP A 79 -0.28 -4.69 11.21
C ASP A 79 -0.45 -5.32 12.60
N ARG A 80 0.54 -6.10 13.05
CA ARG A 80 0.53 -6.71 14.38
C ARG A 80 0.57 -5.67 15.50
N GLN A 81 1.32 -4.59 15.33
CA GLN A 81 1.34 -3.51 16.33
C GLN A 81 -0.02 -2.83 16.43
N ALA A 82 -0.62 -2.46 15.30
CA ALA A 82 -1.95 -1.86 15.23
C ALA A 82 -3.01 -2.77 15.88
N GLN A 83 -3.03 -4.07 15.53
CA GLN A 83 -3.95 -5.04 16.12
C GLN A 83 -3.74 -5.22 17.62
N THR A 84 -2.48 -5.27 18.08
CA THR A 84 -2.16 -5.40 19.51
C THR A 84 -2.64 -4.17 20.29
N PHE A 85 -2.47 -2.98 19.71
CA PHE A 85 -2.96 -1.74 20.29
C PHE A 85 -4.49 -1.72 20.34
N ALA A 86 -5.16 -2.04 19.23
CA ALA A 86 -6.61 -2.12 19.10
C ALA A 86 -7.24 -3.09 20.11
N ALA A 87 -6.63 -4.27 20.30
CA ALA A 87 -7.11 -5.27 21.25
C ALA A 87 -7.04 -4.79 22.71
N ARG A 88 -6.11 -3.90 23.04
CA ARG A 88 -5.97 -3.31 24.39
C ARG A 88 -6.80 -2.04 24.58
N HIS A 89 -7.11 -1.36 23.47
CA HIS A 89 -7.86 -0.11 23.45
C HIS A 89 -8.97 -0.20 22.40
N PRO A 90 -10.08 -0.88 22.71
CA PRO A 90 -11.24 -0.90 21.82
C PRO A 90 -11.68 0.53 21.47
N GLU A 91 -12.08 0.75 20.22
CA GLU A 91 -12.53 2.07 19.71
C GLU A 91 -11.44 3.15 19.67
N ALA A 92 -10.17 2.80 19.88
CA ALA A 92 -9.08 3.75 19.74
C ALA A 92 -8.93 4.27 18.30
N LEU A 93 -8.42 5.49 18.19
CA LEU A 93 -8.02 6.09 16.91
C LEU A 93 -6.58 5.74 16.58
N ILE A 94 -6.37 5.09 15.43
CA ILE A 94 -5.06 4.88 14.83
C ILE A 94 -4.83 5.96 13.78
N VAL A 95 -3.70 6.67 13.88
CA VAL A 95 -3.29 7.69 12.92
C VAL A 95 -2.11 7.16 12.10
N ASN A 96 -2.28 7.09 10.78
CA ASN A 96 -1.28 6.62 9.82
C ASN A 96 -0.66 7.80 9.09
N LEU A 97 0.57 8.15 9.46
CA LEU A 97 1.28 9.32 8.94
C LEU A 97 2.06 8.97 7.67
N GLY A 98 1.95 9.81 6.64
CA GLY A 98 2.52 9.52 5.32
C GLY A 98 1.91 8.26 4.73
N CYS A 99 0.57 8.17 4.77
CA CYS A 99 -0.15 6.94 4.46
C CYS A 99 0.10 6.45 3.03
N GLY A 100 0.38 7.35 2.08
CA GLY A 100 0.52 6.99 0.67
C GLY A 100 -0.67 6.15 0.19
N LEU A 101 -0.37 5.04 -0.48
CA LEU A 101 -1.35 4.03 -0.92
C LEU A 101 -1.41 2.85 0.06
N ASP A 102 -1.23 3.08 1.35
CA ASP A 102 -1.38 2.04 2.36
C ASP A 102 -2.83 1.59 2.49
N THR A 103 -3.01 0.31 2.76
CA THR A 103 -4.32 -0.38 2.78
C THR A 103 -4.52 -1.15 4.08
N ARG A 104 -3.85 -0.70 5.14
CA ARG A 104 -3.88 -1.33 6.47
C ARG A 104 -5.30 -1.40 7.02
N PHE A 105 -6.00 -0.28 6.98
CA PHE A 105 -7.36 -0.23 7.49
C PHE A 105 -8.25 -1.33 6.86
N GLN A 106 -8.21 -1.47 5.54
CA GLN A 106 -9.08 -2.42 4.81
C GLN A 106 -8.81 -3.90 5.16
N ARG A 107 -7.65 -4.23 5.72
CA ARG A 107 -7.33 -5.61 6.16
C ARG A 107 -7.31 -5.79 7.68
N LEU A 108 -7.35 -4.71 8.46
CA LEU A 108 -7.29 -4.77 9.93
C LEU A 108 -8.60 -4.37 10.60
N ASP A 109 -9.49 -3.68 9.89
CA ASP A 109 -10.77 -3.22 10.44
C ASP A 109 -11.60 -4.38 11.00
N ASP A 110 -12.04 -4.22 12.25
CA ASP A 110 -12.93 -5.12 12.97
C ASP A 110 -14.34 -4.51 13.16
N GLY A 111 -14.61 -3.37 12.52
CA GLY A 111 -15.84 -2.60 12.62
C GLY A 111 -15.91 -1.66 13.82
N LYS A 112 -14.88 -1.64 14.67
CA LYS A 112 -14.77 -0.74 15.84
C LYS A 112 -13.56 0.17 15.77
N LEU A 113 -12.59 -0.15 14.92
CA LEU A 113 -11.39 0.65 14.74
C LEU A 113 -11.71 2.02 14.14
N ASN A 114 -11.26 3.07 14.81
CA ASN A 114 -11.20 4.40 14.22
C ASN A 114 -9.84 4.57 13.53
N TRP A 115 -9.84 5.03 12.28
CA TRP A 115 -8.63 5.16 11.47
C TRP A 115 -8.56 6.51 10.78
N LEU A 116 -7.40 7.16 10.83
CA LEU A 116 -7.13 8.42 10.14
C LEU A 116 -5.83 8.31 9.35
N ASP A 117 -5.95 8.38 8.03
CA ASP A 117 -4.83 8.50 7.12
C ASP A 117 -4.47 9.97 6.92
N LEU A 118 -3.18 10.31 7.07
CA LEU A 118 -2.66 11.67 6.92
C LEU A 118 -1.51 11.68 5.92
N ASP A 119 -1.63 12.48 4.88
CA ASP A 119 -0.60 12.72 3.87
C ASP A 119 -0.87 14.07 3.16
N TYR A 120 -0.05 14.41 2.16
CA TYR A 120 -0.27 15.59 1.33
C TYR A 120 -1.63 15.51 0.59
N PRO A 121 -2.30 16.66 0.33
CA PRO A 121 -3.61 16.69 -0.31
C PRO A 121 -3.66 15.93 -1.65
N GLU A 122 -2.61 16.05 -2.47
CA GLU A 122 -2.49 15.36 -3.75
C GLU A 122 -2.37 13.84 -3.63
N VAL A 123 -1.87 13.33 -2.50
CA VAL A 123 -1.80 11.89 -2.20
C VAL A 123 -3.16 11.38 -1.75
N ILE A 124 -3.85 12.13 -0.87
CA ILE A 124 -5.18 11.78 -0.37
C ILE A 124 -6.24 11.82 -1.48
N ALA A 125 -6.05 12.65 -2.50
CA ALA A 125 -6.97 12.79 -3.63
C ALA A 125 -6.86 11.68 -4.70
N LEU A 126 -5.89 10.75 -4.57
CA LEU A 126 -5.73 9.60 -5.48
C LEU A 126 -6.85 8.58 -5.26
#